data_AF-A0AAV6AYT5-F1
#
_entry.id   AF-A0AAV6AYT5-F1
#
_cell.length_a   1.000
_cell.length_b   1.000
_cell.length_c   1.000
_cell.angle_alpha   90.00
_cell.angle_beta   90.00
_cell.angle_gamma   90.00
#
_symmetry.space_group_name_H-M   'P 1'
#
loop_
_entity.id
_entity.type
_entity.pdbx_description
1 polymer ?
#
loop_
_entity_poly.entity_id
_entity_poly.type
_entity_poly.pdbx_seq_one_letter_code
_entity_poly.pdbx_strand_id
1 'polypeptide(L)'
;MAKRLRKWLKRILFGVLALALTAWLGGAWLVKRSIAQPPPLPADTSVMRLKPESRDGKMWLGQSWAGRRDGLLVVHLKGSPLELGYAAGALLREHIQTLENEFLDMVHGYVSDGWKLNVLKWYVMYRNRHLSDFIPVDYRMEIYGSSLGGRDGHPELGNYYNRLLNYHAAHDVSYMMIDNPLVSRAGCTSFGAWGKETANGHLITGRNFDWEAAEVFSRERTVILFEPDNGIPFISLSWAGMAGVVSGMNRAGMSVTVNGAPSSLPRDTATPVAMVARDVLQRTRNMNEALELLRNAKVFVSTLWLIGSRADGKFLIVEKTPDATHVREPEGESIICANHFQTAELKDEPRNQTYIADATSVSRQSRLGELLGQARGTISASRTAELLRDRRLPGGQFPGNGHRATLNAFIATHATIMDLTDGIFWAASPPNQLGKFVAFDVQDFSRELPERTITADPVIASGELDRARQAQKCLADGRRALQRKDAAAALKLAEQAEQLNPGFYQNAALRGRALVALDRRSDAVQAFEASLAAHPAFLSEKQELKAMLEKAKNSDRNTAR
;
A
#
# COMPACT_ATOMS: atom_id res chain seq x y z
N MET A 1 58.92 -8.46 35.63
CA MET A 1 58.17 -8.43 34.35
C MET A 1 56.65 -8.30 34.52
N ALA A 2 56.00 -9.11 35.37
CA ALA A 2 54.54 -9.15 35.53
C ALA A 2 53.85 -7.82 35.92
N LYS A 3 54.45 -6.99 36.80
CA LYS A 3 53.89 -5.68 37.20
C LYS A 3 53.83 -4.66 36.04
N ARG A 4 54.83 -4.65 35.15
CA ARG A 4 54.87 -3.74 33.98
C ARG A 4 53.85 -4.17 32.93
N LEU A 5 53.75 -5.48 32.65
CA LEU A 5 52.74 -6.03 31.75
C LEU A 5 51.32 -5.75 32.24
N ARG A 6 51.05 -5.93 33.55
CA ARG A 6 49.74 -5.60 34.16
C ARG A 6 49.39 -4.11 34.05
N LYS A 7 50.37 -3.20 34.21
CA LYS A 7 50.16 -1.74 34.06
C LYS A 7 49.89 -1.37 32.60
N TRP A 8 50.55 -2.04 31.65
CA TRP A 8 50.35 -1.84 30.21
C TRP A 8 48.97 -2.37 29.75
N LEU A 9 48.58 -3.57 30.17
CA LEU A 9 47.24 -4.12 29.93
C LEU A 9 46.13 -3.25 30.52
N LYS A 10 46.32 -2.69 31.73
CA LYS A 10 45.37 -1.72 32.32
C LYS A 10 45.21 -0.45 31.48
N ARG A 11 46.30 0.06 30.88
CA ARG A 11 46.26 1.24 30.01
C ARG A 11 45.53 0.95 28.68
N ILE A 12 45.78 -0.22 28.10
CA ILE A 12 45.05 -0.67 26.90
C ILE A 12 43.57 -0.82 27.21
N LEU A 13 43.22 -1.51 28.30
CA LEU A 13 41.83 -1.66 28.72
C LEU A 13 41.16 -0.30 28.95
N PHE A 14 41.83 0.64 29.61
CA PHE A 14 41.31 2.00 29.80
C PHE A 14 41.13 2.74 28.47
N GLY A 15 42.07 2.62 27.54
CA GLY A 15 41.96 3.21 26.21
C GLY A 15 40.79 2.64 25.39
N VAL A 16 40.61 1.31 25.43
CA VAL A 16 39.48 0.62 24.79
C VAL A 16 38.15 1.06 25.42
N LEU A 17 38.08 1.14 26.76
CA LEU A 17 36.89 1.60 27.47
C LEU A 17 36.57 3.07 27.17
N ALA A 18 37.58 3.93 27.09
CA ALA A 18 37.40 5.35 26.75
C ALA A 18 36.91 5.53 25.30
N LEU A 19 37.47 4.77 24.34
CA LEU A 19 37.00 4.76 22.95
C LEU A 19 35.56 4.23 22.85
N ALA A 20 35.24 3.14 23.56
CA ALA A 20 33.89 2.58 23.60
C ALA A 20 32.89 3.57 24.22
N LEU A 21 33.25 4.25 25.32
CA LEU A 21 32.41 5.28 25.93
C LEU A 21 32.22 6.48 25.00
N THR A 22 33.28 6.92 24.32
CA THR A 22 33.21 8.05 23.38
C THR A 22 32.32 7.69 22.17
N ALA A 23 32.47 6.48 21.63
CA ALA A 23 31.60 5.98 20.56
C ALA A 23 30.14 5.86 21.03
N TRP A 24 29.92 5.40 22.26
CA TRP A 24 28.59 5.29 22.85
C TRP A 24 27.94 6.66 23.07
N LEU A 25 28.65 7.62 23.65
CA LEU A 25 28.17 9.00 23.84
C LEU A 25 27.92 9.69 22.49
N GLY A 26 28.82 9.51 21.52
CA GLY A 26 28.66 10.02 20.16
C GLY A 26 27.44 9.44 19.46
N GLY A 27 27.21 8.13 19.59
CA GLY A 27 26.02 7.45 19.07
C GLY A 27 24.74 7.94 19.74
N ALA A 28 24.72 8.04 21.07
CA ALA A 28 23.58 8.56 21.82
C ALA A 28 23.25 10.01 21.42
N TRP A 29 24.26 10.86 21.27
CA TRP A 29 24.09 12.23 20.79
C TRP A 29 23.54 12.29 19.36
N LEU A 30 24.10 11.48 18.45
CA LEU A 30 23.65 11.42 17.06
C LEU A 30 22.18 11.05 16.97
N VAL A 31 21.73 10.10 17.78
CA VAL A 31 20.34 9.67 17.71
C VAL A 31 19.42 10.69 18.35
N LYS A 32 19.81 11.30 19.48
CA LYS A 32 19.04 12.40 20.05
C LYS A 32 18.83 13.51 19.00
N ARG A 33 19.85 13.79 18.18
CA ARG A 33 19.78 14.75 17.07
C ARG A 33 18.98 14.26 15.86
N SER A 34 18.74 12.95 15.75
CA SER A 34 17.94 12.34 14.69
C SER A 34 16.44 12.25 15.04
N ILE A 35 16.04 12.63 16.25
CA ILE A 35 14.63 12.69 16.67
C ILE A 35 14.05 14.04 16.24
N ALA A 36 13.05 13.99 15.36
CA ALA A 36 12.31 15.17 14.93
C ALA A 36 11.66 15.86 16.14
N GLN A 37 11.82 17.18 16.22
CA GLN A 37 11.15 17.99 17.24
C GLN A 37 9.78 18.44 16.71
N PRO A 38 8.73 18.41 17.55
CA PRO A 38 7.44 18.94 17.15
C PRO A 38 7.51 20.46 16.97
N PRO A 39 6.68 21.04 16.08
CA PRO A 39 6.53 22.49 16.00
C PRO A 39 5.97 23.06 17.32
N PRO A 40 6.27 24.34 17.65
CA PRO A 40 5.71 24.99 18.83
C PRO A 40 4.19 25.08 18.71
N LEU A 41 3.49 24.84 19.82
CA LEU A 41 2.03 24.92 19.86
C LEU A 41 1.55 26.33 19.48
N PRO A 42 0.42 26.45 18.75
CA PRO A 42 -0.21 27.73 18.48
C PRO A 42 -0.75 28.38 19.77
N ALA A 43 -1.14 29.65 19.68
CA ALA A 43 -1.71 30.37 20.82
C ALA A 43 -3.03 29.74 21.32
N ASP A 44 -3.87 29.29 20.40
CA ASP A 44 -5.10 28.57 20.74
C ASP A 44 -4.85 27.06 20.83
N THR A 45 -4.96 26.53 22.05
CA THR A 45 -4.85 25.10 22.37
C THR A 45 -6.13 24.57 23.02
N SER A 46 -7.25 25.29 22.85
CA SER A 46 -8.53 24.98 23.49
C SER A 46 -9.03 23.56 23.22
N VAL A 47 -8.77 23.04 22.00
CA VAL A 47 -9.08 21.67 21.61
C VAL A 47 -8.51 20.61 22.55
N MET A 48 -7.34 20.86 23.14
CA MET A 48 -6.67 19.92 24.04
C MET A 48 -7.38 19.73 25.38
N ARG A 49 -8.35 20.60 25.70
CA ARG A 49 -9.20 20.48 26.90
C ARG A 49 -10.49 19.70 26.63
N LEU A 50 -10.83 19.47 25.36
CA LEU A 50 -12.02 18.73 24.97
C LEU A 50 -11.83 17.24 25.24
N LYS A 51 -12.94 16.54 25.50
CA LYS A 51 -12.96 15.09 25.67
C LYS A 51 -13.94 14.49 24.64
N PRO A 52 -13.68 13.27 24.15
CA PRO A 52 -14.63 12.58 23.31
C PRO A 52 -15.96 12.33 24.03
N GLU A 53 -17.07 12.64 23.37
CA GLU A 53 -18.43 12.46 23.88
C GLU A 53 -19.28 11.67 22.88
N SER A 54 -20.11 10.75 23.37
CA SER A 54 -21.00 9.98 22.50
C SER A 54 -22.28 10.76 22.24
N ARG A 55 -22.62 10.95 20.95
CA ARG A 55 -23.87 11.61 20.51
C ARG A 55 -24.31 11.04 19.16
N ASP A 56 -25.58 10.65 19.06
CA ASP A 56 -26.22 10.12 17.85
C ASP A 56 -25.48 8.93 17.22
N GLY A 57 -24.98 8.01 18.06
CA GLY A 57 -24.23 6.83 17.60
C GLY A 57 -22.83 7.14 17.05
N LYS A 58 -22.36 8.38 17.21
CA LYS A 58 -21.01 8.84 16.83
C LYS A 58 -20.25 9.29 18.07
N MET A 59 -18.93 9.27 17.99
CA MET A 59 -18.04 9.88 18.97
C MET A 59 -17.64 11.26 18.46
N TRP A 60 -17.85 12.30 19.26
CA TRP A 60 -17.61 13.69 18.91
C TRP A 60 -16.46 14.27 19.72
N LEU A 61 -15.68 15.15 19.11
CA LEU A 61 -14.73 16.02 19.78
C LEU A 61 -14.80 17.40 19.13
N GLY A 62 -15.45 18.35 19.81
CA GLY A 62 -15.75 19.66 19.24
C GLY A 62 -16.61 19.52 17.98
N GLN A 63 -16.08 19.98 16.84
CA GLN A 63 -16.75 19.89 15.53
C GLN A 63 -16.42 18.62 14.75
N SER A 64 -15.45 17.83 15.22
CA SER A 64 -15.02 16.59 14.58
C SER A 64 -15.77 15.39 15.16
N TRP A 65 -15.93 14.34 14.36
CA TRP A 65 -16.59 13.12 14.82
C TRP A 65 -16.06 11.86 14.14
N ALA A 66 -16.19 10.71 14.81
CA ALA A 66 -15.95 9.39 14.26
C ALA A 66 -17.18 8.50 14.42
N GLY A 67 -17.42 7.63 13.44
CA GLY A 67 -18.55 6.70 13.43
C GLY A 67 -18.35 5.57 12.43
N ARG A 68 -19.38 4.73 12.26
CA ARG A 68 -19.38 3.67 11.24
C ARG A 68 -20.48 3.87 10.21
N ARG A 69 -20.19 3.52 8.97
CA ARG A 69 -21.16 3.54 7.86
C ARG A 69 -20.94 2.34 6.95
N ASP A 70 -21.92 1.45 6.83
CA ASP A 70 -21.86 0.24 5.99
C ASP A 70 -20.55 -0.57 6.16
N GLY A 71 -20.07 -0.71 7.40
CA GLY A 71 -18.85 -1.45 7.73
C GLY A 71 -17.54 -0.66 7.61
N LEU A 72 -17.57 0.57 7.11
CA LEU A 72 -16.43 1.47 7.09
C LEU A 72 -16.32 2.27 8.39
N LEU A 73 -15.09 2.47 8.87
CA LEU A 73 -14.79 3.51 9.85
C LEU A 73 -14.73 4.86 9.11
N VAL A 74 -15.48 5.84 9.60
CA VAL A 74 -15.56 7.18 9.01
C VAL A 74 -15.20 8.20 10.08
N VAL A 75 -14.35 9.15 9.74
CA VAL A 75 -13.98 10.26 10.62
C VAL A 75 -14.06 11.56 9.85
N HIS A 76 -14.76 12.53 10.42
CA HIS A 76 -14.81 13.91 9.95
C HIS A 76 -13.94 14.76 10.87
N LEU A 77 -12.98 15.44 10.26
CA LEU A 77 -11.98 16.26 10.92
C LEU A 77 -12.13 17.70 10.43
N LYS A 78 -12.37 18.62 11.35
CA LYS A 78 -12.59 20.03 11.04
C LYS A 78 -11.76 20.95 11.95
N GLY A 79 -11.20 22.00 11.36
CA GLY A 79 -10.50 23.07 12.08
C GLY A 79 -9.06 23.31 11.64
N SER A 80 -8.29 23.94 12.52
CA SER A 80 -6.85 24.19 12.37
C SER A 80 -6.04 22.89 12.39
N PRO A 81 -4.77 22.89 11.95
CA PRO A 81 -3.96 21.68 11.93
C PRO A 81 -3.85 20.98 13.30
N LEU A 82 -3.73 21.74 14.40
CA LEU A 82 -3.74 21.16 15.74
C LEU A 82 -5.08 20.48 16.06
N GLU A 83 -6.20 21.09 15.68
CA GLU A 83 -7.55 20.53 15.91
C GLU A 83 -7.78 19.25 15.11
N LEU A 84 -7.43 19.26 13.81
CA LEU A 84 -7.50 18.08 12.95
C LEU A 84 -6.71 16.92 13.58
N GLY A 85 -5.46 17.21 13.97
CA GLY A 85 -4.57 16.25 14.58
C GLY A 85 -5.09 15.71 15.90
N TYR A 86 -5.41 16.61 16.84
CA TYR A 86 -5.86 16.23 18.17
C TYR A 86 -7.16 15.42 18.11
N ALA A 87 -8.11 15.84 17.29
CA ALA A 87 -9.35 15.09 17.07
C ALA A 87 -9.09 13.71 16.47
N ALA A 88 -8.23 13.60 15.44
CA ALA A 88 -7.88 12.31 14.85
C ALA A 88 -7.26 11.37 15.89
N GLY A 89 -6.29 11.85 16.68
CA GLY A 89 -5.64 11.05 17.72
C GLY A 89 -6.59 10.63 18.84
N ALA A 90 -7.50 11.51 19.26
CA ALA A 90 -8.44 11.24 20.34
C ALA A 90 -9.59 10.33 19.91
N LEU A 91 -10.17 10.56 18.73
CA LEU A 91 -11.33 9.82 18.21
C LEU A 91 -10.96 8.45 17.66
N LEU A 92 -9.75 8.28 17.13
CA LEU A 92 -9.29 7.04 16.49
C LEU A 92 -8.24 6.28 17.31
N ARG A 93 -8.12 6.61 18.60
CA ARG A 93 -7.07 6.10 19.48
C ARG A 93 -6.88 4.57 19.39
N GLU A 94 -7.96 3.81 19.50
CA GLU A 94 -7.92 2.35 19.49
C GLU A 94 -7.51 1.78 18.12
N HIS A 95 -7.94 2.43 17.04
CA HIS A 95 -7.60 2.05 15.67
C HIS A 95 -6.12 2.33 15.37
N ILE A 96 -5.59 3.48 15.79
CA ILE A 96 -4.16 3.82 15.66
C ILE A 96 -3.31 2.79 16.41
N GLN A 97 -3.67 2.44 17.64
CA GLN A 97 -2.95 1.45 18.43
C GLN A 97 -3.00 0.05 17.79
N THR A 98 -4.16 -0.35 17.27
CA THR A 98 -4.32 -1.63 16.58
C THR A 98 -3.42 -1.70 15.34
N LEU A 99 -3.37 -0.64 14.54
CA LEU A 99 -2.51 -0.55 13.36
C LEU A 99 -1.02 -0.55 13.73
N GLU A 100 -0.62 0.18 14.78
CA GLU A 100 0.78 0.23 15.23
C GLU A 100 1.25 -1.14 15.74
N ASN A 101 0.45 -1.83 16.57
CA ASN A 101 0.75 -3.18 17.08
C ASN A 101 1.00 -4.17 15.93
N GLU A 102 0.05 -4.27 15.00
CA GLU A 102 0.12 -5.21 13.88
C GLU A 102 1.27 -4.87 12.90
N PHE A 103 1.58 -3.59 12.73
CA PHE A 103 2.76 -3.17 11.98
C PHE A 103 4.04 -3.66 12.65
N LEU A 104 4.15 -3.54 13.97
CA LEU A 104 5.31 -4.02 14.73
C LEU A 104 5.42 -5.54 14.70
N ASP A 105 4.30 -6.26 14.82
CA ASP A 105 4.27 -7.72 14.71
C ASP A 105 4.72 -8.19 13.33
N MET A 106 4.32 -7.49 12.26
CA MET A 106 4.82 -7.74 10.92
C MET A 106 6.35 -7.53 10.85
N VAL A 107 6.86 -6.41 11.39
CA VAL A 107 8.30 -6.13 11.41
C VAL A 107 9.07 -7.20 12.20
N HIS A 108 8.54 -7.65 13.35
CA HIS A 108 9.09 -8.75 14.14
C HIS A 108 9.09 -10.08 13.36
N GLY A 109 8.08 -10.31 12.51
CA GLY A 109 8.03 -11.46 11.61
C GLY A 109 9.18 -11.49 10.59
N TYR A 110 9.64 -10.33 10.12
CA TYR A 110 10.80 -10.21 9.23
C TYR A 110 12.14 -10.22 9.96
N VAL A 111 12.20 -9.59 11.14
CA VAL A 111 13.42 -9.47 11.96
C VAL A 111 13.10 -9.91 13.39
N SER A 112 13.27 -11.20 13.68
CA SER A 112 12.90 -11.78 14.98
C SER A 112 13.87 -11.46 16.12
N ASP A 113 15.13 -11.11 15.80
CA ASP A 113 16.17 -10.88 16.81
C ASP A 113 16.10 -9.45 17.36
N GLY A 114 15.86 -9.30 18.66
CA GLY A 114 15.76 -8.00 19.34
C GLY A 114 16.95 -7.04 19.10
N TRP A 115 18.16 -7.57 19.00
CA TRP A 115 19.34 -6.73 18.72
C TRP A 115 19.36 -6.23 17.27
N LYS A 116 18.90 -7.03 16.29
CA LYS A 116 18.80 -6.62 14.88
C LYS A 116 17.70 -5.58 14.71
N LEU A 117 16.57 -5.73 15.41
CA LEU A 117 15.50 -4.73 15.46
C LEU A 117 16.01 -3.39 16.00
N ASN A 118 16.82 -3.41 17.06
CA ASN A 118 17.45 -2.20 17.56
C ASN A 118 18.37 -1.56 16.52
N VAL A 119 19.22 -2.33 15.84
CA VAL A 119 20.07 -1.81 14.75
C VAL A 119 19.22 -1.21 13.62
N LEU A 120 18.15 -1.90 13.20
CA LEU A 120 17.22 -1.42 12.18
C LEU A 120 16.55 -0.11 12.61
N LYS A 121 16.09 -0.03 13.87
CA LYS A 121 15.51 1.19 14.44
C LYS A 121 16.50 2.36 14.37
N TRP A 122 17.74 2.18 14.84
CA TRP A 122 18.75 3.24 14.78
C TRP A 122 19.06 3.65 13.34
N TYR A 123 19.13 2.68 12.42
CA TYR A 123 19.32 2.93 11.00
C TYR A 123 18.18 3.79 10.43
N VAL A 124 16.92 3.41 10.66
CA VAL A 124 15.73 4.16 10.20
C VAL A 124 15.73 5.58 10.77
N MET A 125 15.97 5.73 12.08
CA MET A 125 16.03 7.05 12.73
C MET A 125 17.12 7.93 12.11
N TYR A 126 18.33 7.41 11.92
CA TYR A 126 19.41 8.15 11.28
C TYR A 126 19.10 8.49 9.82
N ARG A 127 18.52 7.55 9.08
CA ARG A 127 18.17 7.70 7.68
C ARG A 127 17.08 8.76 7.48
N ASN A 128 16.13 8.85 8.41
CA ASN A 128 14.99 9.76 8.38
C ASN A 128 15.15 11.01 9.25
N ARG A 129 16.37 11.31 9.72
CA ARG A 129 16.68 12.45 10.59
C ARG A 129 16.26 13.82 10.03
N HIS A 130 16.15 13.93 8.70
CA HIS A 130 15.73 15.15 8.00
C HIS A 130 14.30 15.10 7.48
N LEU A 131 13.55 14.03 7.75
CA LEU A 131 12.20 13.84 7.23
C LEU A 131 11.28 15.01 7.61
N SER A 132 11.38 15.50 8.84
CA SER A 132 10.61 16.67 9.30
C SER A 132 10.95 17.96 8.57
N ASP A 133 12.11 18.07 7.93
CA ASP A 133 12.55 19.29 7.25
C ASP A 133 11.82 19.46 5.91
N PHE A 134 11.27 18.36 5.36
CA PHE A 134 10.52 18.33 4.10
C PHE A 134 9.01 18.31 4.29
N ILE A 135 8.51 18.11 5.50
CA ILE A 135 7.07 18.10 5.78
C ILE A 135 6.63 19.50 6.20
N PRO A 136 5.64 20.09 5.50
CA PRO A 136 5.05 21.39 5.87
C PRO A 136 4.66 21.50 7.35
N VAL A 137 4.76 22.71 7.91
CA VAL A 137 4.56 22.95 9.35
C VAL A 137 3.14 22.64 9.82
N ASP A 138 2.15 22.88 8.97
CA ASP A 138 0.75 22.52 9.19
C ASP A 138 0.61 20.99 9.34
N TYR A 139 1.16 20.19 8.42
CA TYR A 139 1.09 18.73 8.55
C TYR A 139 1.90 18.19 9.75
N ARG A 140 3.05 18.79 10.06
CA ARG A 140 3.77 18.46 11.30
C ARG A 140 2.95 18.78 12.55
N MET A 141 2.21 19.88 12.55
CA MET A 141 1.32 20.25 13.64
C MET A 141 0.14 19.28 13.75
N GLU A 142 -0.42 18.82 12.63
CA GLU A 142 -1.47 17.79 12.60
C GLU A 142 -0.97 16.45 13.18
N ILE A 143 0.20 15.99 12.75
CA ILE A 143 0.81 14.76 13.29
C ILE A 143 1.12 14.93 14.79
N TYR A 144 1.59 16.11 15.19
CA TYR A 144 1.84 16.40 16.60
C TYR A 144 0.54 16.41 17.42
N GLY A 145 -0.52 17.05 16.91
CA GLY A 145 -1.86 16.99 17.50
C GLY A 145 -2.33 15.55 17.68
N SER A 146 -2.14 14.68 16.68
CA SER A 146 -2.49 13.26 16.79
C SER A 146 -1.73 12.55 17.90
N SER A 147 -0.45 12.89 18.11
CA SER A 147 0.31 12.34 19.24
C SER A 147 -0.20 12.82 20.61
N LEU A 148 -0.75 14.05 20.67
CA LEU A 148 -1.28 14.65 21.90
C LEU A 148 -2.68 14.15 22.26
N GLY A 149 -3.55 13.92 21.26
CA GLY A 149 -4.88 13.35 21.47
C GLY A 149 -4.88 11.83 21.62
N GLY A 150 -3.89 11.17 21.01
CA GLY A 150 -3.68 9.74 21.06
C GLY A 150 -3.11 9.23 22.39
N ARG A 151 -2.73 7.96 22.41
CA ARG A 151 -2.06 7.32 23.55
C ARG A 151 -0.88 6.53 23.02
N ASP A 152 0.32 6.87 23.50
CA ASP A 152 1.54 6.12 23.18
C ASP A 152 1.46 4.71 23.79
N GLY A 153 1.25 3.71 22.92
CA GLY A 153 1.24 2.30 23.31
C GLY A 153 2.65 1.69 23.42
N HIS A 154 3.66 2.36 22.87
CA HIS A 154 5.02 1.84 22.70
C HIS A 154 6.11 2.86 23.06
N PRO A 155 6.11 3.43 24.28
CA PRO A 155 7.11 4.42 24.69
C PRO A 155 8.55 3.88 24.62
N GLU A 156 8.75 2.56 24.70
CA GLU A 156 10.03 1.89 24.52
C GLU A 156 10.62 2.05 23.11
N LEU A 157 9.78 2.31 22.11
CA LEU A 157 10.22 2.51 20.73
C LEU A 157 10.74 3.93 20.46
N GLY A 158 10.57 4.86 21.39
CA GLY A 158 11.08 6.23 21.30
C GLY A 158 9.97 7.27 21.27
N ASN A 159 10.29 8.52 20.93
CA ASN A 159 9.32 9.62 20.96
C ASN A 159 8.11 9.38 20.02
N TYR A 160 6.90 9.49 20.56
CA TYR A 160 5.67 9.16 19.82
C TYR A 160 5.46 9.98 18.55
N TYR A 161 5.59 11.31 18.63
CA TYR A 161 5.48 12.19 17.47
C TYR A 161 6.46 11.79 16.36
N ASN A 162 7.72 11.52 16.73
CA ASN A 162 8.72 11.07 15.77
C ASN A 162 8.34 9.74 15.12
N ARG A 163 7.74 8.78 15.85
CA ARG A 163 7.27 7.52 15.27
C ARG A 163 6.12 7.76 14.28
N LEU A 164 5.10 8.54 14.68
CA LEU A 164 3.98 8.89 13.80
C LEU A 164 4.46 9.60 12.52
N LEU A 165 5.41 10.53 12.64
CA LEU A 165 6.03 11.19 11.49
C LEU A 165 6.68 10.19 10.54
N ASN A 166 7.41 9.21 11.08
CA ASN A 166 8.07 8.18 10.28
C ASN A 166 7.09 7.21 9.61
N TYR A 167 5.94 6.93 10.21
CA TYR A 167 4.91 6.09 9.58
C TYR A 167 4.36 6.70 8.29
N HIS A 168 4.40 8.02 8.13
CA HIS A 168 4.01 8.67 6.88
C HIS A 168 4.99 8.41 5.72
N ALA A 169 6.21 7.96 6.02
CA ALA A 169 7.19 7.50 5.05
C ALA A 169 7.21 5.96 4.92
N ALA A 170 6.39 5.21 5.68
CA ALA A 170 6.42 3.74 5.65
C ALA A 170 6.00 3.18 4.28
N HIS A 171 5.04 3.84 3.62
CA HIS A 171 4.64 3.56 2.24
C HIS A 171 5.86 3.67 1.33
N ASP A 172 6.53 4.82 1.30
CA ASP A 172 7.73 5.07 0.51
C ASP A 172 8.84 4.05 0.79
N VAL A 173 9.11 3.75 2.07
CA VAL A 173 10.10 2.74 2.47
C VAL A 173 9.74 1.35 1.96
N SER A 174 8.45 0.99 1.94
CA SER A 174 8.02 -0.28 1.35
C SER A 174 8.21 -0.31 -0.17
N TYR A 175 8.06 0.83 -0.87
CA TYR A 175 8.28 0.93 -2.31
C TYR A 175 9.75 0.99 -2.71
N MET A 176 10.65 1.41 -1.82
CA MET A 176 12.10 1.20 -2.00
C MET A 176 12.46 -0.28 -2.20
N MET A 177 11.56 -1.19 -1.82
CA MET A 177 11.73 -2.63 -1.94
C MET A 177 10.69 -3.27 -2.88
N ILE A 178 9.98 -2.48 -3.72
CA ILE A 178 8.99 -3.01 -4.67
C ILE A 178 9.62 -3.90 -5.77
N ASP A 179 10.89 -3.63 -6.10
CA ASP A 179 11.68 -4.44 -7.03
C ASP A 179 12.32 -5.65 -6.32
N ASN A 180 12.17 -5.76 -4.98
CA ASN A 180 12.74 -6.84 -4.21
C ASN A 180 11.69 -7.94 -3.98
N PRO A 181 11.82 -9.10 -4.66
CA PRO A 181 10.84 -10.17 -4.58
C PRO A 181 10.74 -10.81 -3.19
N LEU A 182 11.68 -10.52 -2.28
CA LEU A 182 11.66 -10.98 -0.88
C LEU A 182 10.86 -10.07 0.05
N VAL A 183 10.53 -8.83 -0.35
CA VAL A 183 9.94 -7.83 0.55
C VAL A 183 8.58 -7.31 0.09
N SER A 184 8.39 -6.99 -1.19
CA SER A 184 7.12 -6.44 -1.66
C SER A 184 6.87 -6.79 -3.11
N ARG A 185 5.68 -7.33 -3.40
CA ARG A 185 5.15 -7.53 -4.76
C ARG A 185 3.87 -6.70 -4.95
N ALA A 186 3.82 -5.53 -4.30
CA ALA A 186 2.70 -4.58 -4.36
C ALA A 186 2.42 -4.13 -5.81
N GLY A 187 1.14 -3.89 -6.12
CA GLY A 187 0.71 -3.70 -7.50
C GLY A 187 -0.60 -2.94 -7.67
N CYS A 188 -0.61 -1.64 -7.37
CA CYS A 188 -1.82 -0.82 -7.53
C CYS A 188 -2.25 -0.71 -9.01
N THR A 189 -3.56 -0.64 -9.26
CA THR A 189 -4.08 -0.34 -10.61
C THR A 189 -5.17 0.71 -10.51
N SER A 190 -5.09 1.73 -11.35
CA SER A 190 -6.15 2.73 -11.51
C SER A 190 -6.36 3.11 -12.96
N PHE A 191 -7.51 3.72 -13.24
CA PHE A 191 -7.79 4.33 -14.54
C PHE A 191 -8.64 5.58 -14.38
N GLY A 192 -8.60 6.47 -15.37
CA GLY A 192 -9.57 7.52 -15.58
C GLY A 192 -10.28 7.31 -16.92
N ALA A 193 -11.57 7.62 -16.99
CA ALA A 193 -12.38 7.59 -18.21
C ALA A 193 -13.37 8.77 -18.20
N TRP A 194 -13.64 9.36 -19.35
CA TRP A 194 -14.56 10.48 -19.51
C TRP A 194 -15.16 10.54 -20.92
N GLY A 195 -16.01 11.53 -21.19
CA GLY A 195 -16.54 11.76 -22.53
C GLY A 195 -17.26 10.53 -23.08
N LYS A 196 -16.90 10.08 -24.28
CA LYS A 196 -17.53 8.94 -24.96
C LYS A 196 -17.23 7.58 -24.32
N GLU A 197 -16.30 7.53 -23.36
CA GLU A 197 -15.98 6.28 -22.66
C GLU A 197 -16.97 6.02 -21.51
N THR A 198 -17.59 7.07 -20.95
CA THR A 198 -18.54 6.96 -19.82
C THR A 198 -19.99 7.08 -20.27
N ALA A 199 -20.91 6.50 -19.48
CA ALA A 199 -22.32 6.40 -19.83
C ALA A 199 -23.04 7.75 -19.95
N ASN A 200 -22.51 8.78 -19.30
CA ASN A 200 -23.09 10.11 -19.16
C ASN A 200 -22.07 11.23 -19.44
N GLY A 201 -20.89 10.91 -19.97
CA GLY A 201 -19.83 11.88 -20.20
C GLY A 201 -19.06 12.31 -18.94
N HIS A 202 -19.39 11.77 -17.76
CA HIS A 202 -18.75 12.15 -16.50
C HIS A 202 -17.28 11.73 -16.45
N LEU A 203 -16.51 12.41 -15.59
CA LEU A 203 -15.12 12.06 -15.28
C LEU A 203 -15.10 11.02 -14.16
N ILE A 204 -14.85 9.76 -14.52
CA ILE A 204 -14.86 8.62 -13.57
C ILE A 204 -13.46 8.05 -13.44
N THR A 205 -13.02 7.82 -12.21
CA THR A 205 -11.82 7.04 -11.91
C THR A 205 -12.12 5.88 -10.97
N GLY A 206 -11.47 4.74 -11.20
CA GLY A 206 -11.51 3.56 -10.34
C GLY A 206 -10.09 3.15 -9.94
N ARG A 207 -9.93 2.63 -8.72
CA ARG A 207 -8.63 2.13 -8.24
C ARG A 207 -8.75 0.94 -7.30
N ASN A 208 -7.87 -0.05 -7.51
CA ASN A 208 -7.45 -1.02 -6.50
C ASN A 208 -6.08 -0.60 -5.93
N PHE A 209 -6.01 -0.44 -4.61
CA PHE A 209 -4.78 -0.16 -3.91
C PHE A 209 -4.25 -1.45 -3.26
N ASP A 210 -3.29 -2.05 -3.94
CA ASP A 210 -2.67 -3.31 -3.53
C ASP A 210 -1.39 -3.03 -2.75
N TRP A 211 -1.48 -3.11 -1.43
CA TRP A 211 -0.34 -3.00 -0.52
C TRP A 211 -0.31 -4.23 0.38
N GLU A 212 0.66 -5.12 0.17
CA GLU A 212 0.80 -6.38 0.89
C GLU A 212 1.37 -6.15 2.30
N ALA A 213 0.60 -5.43 3.11
CA ALA A 213 0.75 -5.29 4.55
C ALA A 213 -0.13 -6.33 5.27
N ALA A 214 -0.16 -6.27 6.60
CA ALA A 214 -0.98 -7.15 7.43
C ALA A 214 -2.48 -6.95 7.11
N GLU A 215 -3.28 -8.01 7.28
CA GLU A 215 -4.73 -7.98 6.96
C GLU A 215 -5.47 -6.85 7.69
N VAL A 216 -4.96 -6.42 8.85
CA VAL A 216 -5.48 -5.25 9.59
C VAL A 216 -5.58 -4.00 8.72
N PHE A 217 -4.65 -3.77 7.78
CA PHE A 217 -4.68 -2.57 6.93
C PHE A 217 -5.79 -2.66 5.89
N SER A 218 -6.23 -3.87 5.53
CA SER A 218 -7.45 -4.05 4.74
C SER A 218 -8.70 -3.87 5.61
N ARG A 219 -8.71 -4.37 6.85
CA ARG A 219 -9.89 -4.31 7.74
C ARG A 219 -10.15 -2.92 8.33
N GLU A 220 -9.12 -2.26 8.84
CA GLU A 220 -9.16 -0.99 9.57
C GLU A 220 -8.96 0.23 8.65
N ARG A 221 -9.28 0.10 7.35
CA ARG A 221 -9.31 1.23 6.43
C ARG A 221 -10.28 2.29 6.96
N THR A 222 -9.92 3.55 6.79
CA THR A 222 -10.64 4.69 7.33
C THR A 222 -10.97 5.67 6.22
N VAL A 223 -12.25 6.05 6.11
CA VAL A 223 -12.68 7.19 5.31
C VAL A 223 -12.48 8.45 6.15
N ILE A 224 -11.62 9.35 5.69
CA ILE A 224 -11.27 10.59 6.38
C ILE A 224 -11.83 11.76 5.57
N LEU A 225 -12.72 12.52 6.19
CA LEU A 225 -13.40 13.69 5.65
C LEU A 225 -12.73 14.94 6.24
N PHE A 226 -11.87 15.61 5.48
CA PHE A 226 -11.12 16.77 5.95
C PHE A 226 -11.82 18.08 5.59
N GLU A 227 -12.08 18.91 6.59
CA GLU A 227 -12.52 20.30 6.47
C GLU A 227 -11.53 21.24 7.20
N PRO A 228 -10.32 21.44 6.65
CA PRO A 228 -9.34 22.32 7.28
C PRO A 228 -9.80 23.79 7.21
N ASP A 229 -9.44 24.62 8.19
CA ASP A 229 -9.69 26.07 8.14
C ASP A 229 -9.04 26.74 6.94
N ASN A 230 -7.88 26.20 6.52
CA ASN A 230 -7.11 26.70 5.39
C ASN A 230 -6.94 25.58 4.34
N GLY A 231 -7.48 25.81 3.15
CA GLY A 231 -7.41 24.89 2.02
C GLY A 231 -8.78 24.41 1.57
N ILE A 232 -8.79 23.48 0.63
CA ILE A 232 -10.01 22.92 0.03
C ILE A 232 -10.40 21.67 0.82
N PRO A 233 -11.65 21.54 1.29
CA PRO A 233 -12.13 20.31 1.88
C PRO A 233 -12.08 19.13 0.91
N PHE A 234 -11.77 17.96 1.43
CA PHE A 234 -11.56 16.77 0.61
C PHE A 234 -11.79 15.47 1.40
N ILE A 235 -11.98 14.39 0.67
CA ILE A 235 -12.14 13.03 1.20
C ILE A 235 -10.92 12.18 0.84
N SER A 236 -10.50 11.33 1.78
CA SER A 236 -9.42 10.35 1.60
C SER A 236 -9.86 8.98 2.10
N LEU A 237 -9.51 7.92 1.38
CA LEU A 237 -9.55 6.55 1.91
C LEU A 237 -8.12 6.12 2.23
N SER A 238 -7.84 5.93 3.53
CA SER A 238 -6.52 5.59 4.06
C SER A 238 -6.67 4.83 5.39
N TRP A 239 -5.91 5.18 6.43
CA TRP A 239 -5.91 4.54 7.75
C TRP A 239 -5.93 5.57 8.87
N ALA A 240 -6.39 5.15 10.05
CA ALA A 240 -6.34 5.96 11.25
C ALA A 240 -4.89 6.40 11.56
N GLY A 241 -4.71 7.69 11.86
CA GLY A 241 -3.40 8.29 12.13
C GLY A 241 -2.61 8.75 10.90
N MET A 242 -3.14 8.54 9.68
CA MET A 242 -2.53 9.03 8.44
C MET A 242 -3.07 10.43 8.07
N ALA A 243 -2.22 11.44 8.07
CA ALA A 243 -2.51 12.79 7.59
C ALA A 243 -2.34 12.92 6.05
N GLY A 244 -1.52 12.05 5.46
CA GLY A 244 -1.31 11.97 4.01
C GLY A 244 -2.46 11.29 3.26
N VAL A 245 -2.40 11.35 1.93
CA VAL A 245 -3.43 10.80 1.02
C VAL A 245 -2.81 9.75 0.11
N VAL A 246 -3.48 8.60 0.00
CA VAL A 246 -3.17 7.61 -1.05
C VAL A 246 -4.22 7.56 -2.14
N SER A 247 -5.48 7.88 -1.83
CA SER A 247 -6.61 8.02 -2.77
C SER A 247 -7.58 9.06 -2.24
N GLY A 248 -7.95 10.05 -3.04
CA GLY A 248 -8.95 11.01 -2.61
C GLY A 248 -9.43 11.98 -3.69
N MET A 249 -10.42 12.78 -3.31
CA MET A 249 -11.05 13.80 -4.13
C MET A 249 -11.35 15.05 -3.29
N ASN A 250 -11.20 16.25 -3.86
CA ASN A 250 -11.54 17.51 -3.20
C ASN A 250 -12.82 18.16 -3.74
N ARG A 251 -13.35 19.15 -3.00
CA ARG A 251 -14.56 19.91 -3.39
C ARG A 251 -14.43 20.68 -4.71
N ALA A 252 -13.22 21.04 -5.12
CA ALA A 252 -13.00 21.69 -6.41
C ALA A 252 -13.20 20.71 -7.60
N GLY A 253 -13.18 19.40 -7.35
CA GLY A 253 -13.27 18.38 -8.39
C GLY A 253 -11.90 17.91 -8.89
N MET A 254 -10.88 17.97 -8.03
CA MET A 254 -9.60 17.28 -8.24
C MET A 254 -9.66 15.89 -7.63
N SER A 255 -9.09 14.89 -8.30
CA SER A 255 -8.82 13.57 -7.74
C SER A 255 -7.35 13.22 -7.84
N VAL A 256 -6.83 12.46 -6.89
CA VAL A 256 -5.46 11.92 -6.95
C VAL A 256 -5.43 10.47 -6.47
N THR A 257 -4.63 9.66 -7.15
CA THR A 257 -4.27 8.32 -6.69
C THR A 257 -2.78 8.06 -6.81
N VAL A 258 -2.19 7.41 -5.80
CA VAL A 258 -0.74 7.14 -5.74
C VAL A 258 -0.41 5.71 -6.15
N ASN A 259 0.36 5.53 -7.21
CA ASN A 259 0.90 4.22 -7.56
C ASN A 259 2.42 4.22 -7.36
N GLY A 260 2.96 3.15 -6.80
CA GLY A 260 4.41 2.96 -6.73
C GLY A 260 4.99 2.70 -8.11
N ALA A 261 6.23 3.12 -8.33
CA ALA A 261 7.02 2.82 -9.51
C ALA A 261 8.43 2.32 -9.10
N PRO A 262 9.15 1.63 -9.99
CA PRO A 262 10.50 1.14 -9.71
C PRO A 262 11.42 2.28 -9.30
N SER A 263 12.06 2.14 -8.14
CA SER A 263 12.84 3.20 -7.50
C SER A 263 14.20 2.70 -7.06
N SER A 264 15.24 3.52 -7.25
CA SER A 264 16.52 3.28 -6.58
C SER A 264 16.39 3.49 -5.07
N LEU A 265 17.33 2.90 -4.32
CA LEU A 265 17.47 3.21 -2.91
C LEU A 265 17.92 4.67 -2.77
N PRO A 266 17.12 5.55 -2.16
CA PRO A 266 17.50 6.94 -2.01
C PRO A 266 18.75 7.12 -1.15
N ARG A 267 19.44 8.25 -1.35
CA ARG A 267 20.59 8.66 -0.52
C ARG A 267 20.19 9.42 0.74
N ASP A 268 19.23 10.35 0.64
CA ASP A 268 18.61 11.02 1.79
C ASP A 268 17.07 10.92 1.77
N THR A 269 16.38 11.42 2.78
CA THR A 269 14.91 11.55 2.80
C THR A 269 14.46 12.83 2.11
N ALA A 270 13.19 12.86 1.71
CA ALA A 270 12.51 14.04 1.19
C ALA A 270 11.02 13.97 1.60
N THR A 271 10.14 14.66 0.89
CA THR A 271 8.70 14.66 1.19
C THR A 271 8.09 13.29 0.86
N PRO A 272 7.35 12.63 1.78
CA PRO A 272 6.64 11.39 1.46
C PRO A 272 5.59 11.60 0.37
N VAL A 273 5.45 10.62 -0.54
CA VAL A 273 4.55 10.75 -1.70
C VAL A 273 3.08 10.94 -1.30
N ALA A 274 2.67 10.39 -0.17
CA ALA A 274 1.33 10.57 0.38
C ALA A 274 1.08 12.01 0.89
N MET A 275 2.12 12.71 1.36
CA MET A 275 2.03 14.11 1.74
C MET A 275 1.92 15.03 0.52
N VAL A 276 2.64 14.69 -0.54
CA VAL A 276 2.52 15.41 -1.82
C VAL A 276 1.11 15.24 -2.40
N ALA A 277 0.53 14.05 -2.34
CA ALA A 277 -0.86 13.83 -2.75
C ALA A 277 -1.87 14.59 -1.87
N ARG A 278 -1.59 14.73 -0.57
CA ARG A 278 -2.37 15.58 0.34
C ARG A 278 -2.33 17.05 -0.11
N ASP A 279 -1.17 17.56 -0.47
CA ASP A 279 -1.02 18.91 -1.01
C ASP A 279 -1.84 19.13 -2.29
N VAL A 280 -1.85 18.16 -3.22
CA VAL A 280 -2.70 18.23 -4.43
C VAL A 280 -4.17 18.43 -4.04
N LEU A 281 -4.72 17.63 -3.12
CA LEU A 281 -6.13 17.75 -2.74
C LEU A 281 -6.45 19.00 -1.93
N GLN A 282 -5.58 19.40 -1.01
CA GLN A 282 -5.87 20.53 -0.12
C GLN A 282 -5.62 21.90 -0.80
N ARG A 283 -4.77 21.95 -1.84
CA ARG A 283 -4.30 23.25 -2.39
C ARG A 283 -4.70 23.52 -3.84
N THR A 284 -5.07 22.51 -4.65
CA THR A 284 -5.22 22.68 -6.11
C THR A 284 -6.67 22.59 -6.58
N ARG A 285 -7.02 23.36 -7.61
CA ARG A 285 -8.37 23.43 -8.21
C ARG A 285 -8.43 22.99 -9.66
N ASN A 286 -7.28 22.88 -10.31
CA ASN A 286 -7.14 22.55 -11.72
C ASN A 286 -5.80 21.85 -11.98
N MET A 287 -5.62 21.37 -13.20
CA MET A 287 -4.46 20.59 -13.62
C MET A 287 -3.17 21.42 -13.60
N ASN A 288 -3.22 22.70 -13.97
CA ASN A 288 -2.03 23.56 -13.99
C ASN A 288 -1.45 23.73 -12.58
N GLU A 289 -2.30 24.04 -11.58
CA GLU A 289 -1.88 24.14 -10.17
C GLU A 289 -1.30 22.82 -9.66
N ALA A 290 -1.93 21.68 -10.00
CA ALA A 290 -1.43 20.36 -9.61
C ALA A 290 -0.07 20.03 -10.23
N LEU A 291 0.11 20.32 -11.52
CA LEU A 291 1.38 20.09 -12.22
C LEU A 291 2.50 20.98 -11.68
N GLU A 292 2.22 22.26 -11.37
CA GLU A 292 3.20 23.16 -10.75
C GLU A 292 3.65 22.62 -9.38
N LEU A 293 2.69 22.21 -8.55
CA LEU A 293 2.96 21.63 -7.24
C LEU A 293 3.84 20.37 -7.35
N LEU A 294 3.49 19.45 -8.24
CA LEU A 294 4.19 18.17 -8.39
C LEU A 294 5.59 18.30 -9.00
N ARG A 295 5.80 19.27 -9.89
CA ARG A 295 7.14 19.59 -10.41
C ARG A 295 8.05 20.09 -9.29
N ASN A 296 7.53 20.94 -8.41
CA ASN A 296 8.29 21.53 -7.31
C ASN A 296 8.49 20.58 -6.11
N ALA A 297 7.63 19.57 -5.96
CA ALA A 297 7.72 18.59 -4.87
C ALA A 297 9.04 17.80 -4.95
N LYS A 298 9.76 17.72 -3.82
CA LYS A 298 10.93 16.85 -3.68
C LYS A 298 10.52 15.53 -3.06
N VAL A 299 10.71 14.43 -3.79
CA VAL A 299 10.42 13.07 -3.34
C VAL A 299 11.70 12.23 -3.30
N PHE A 300 11.69 11.17 -2.52
CA PHE A 300 12.83 10.26 -2.35
C PHE A 300 12.55 8.85 -2.89
N VAL A 301 11.39 8.63 -3.50
CA VAL A 301 11.05 7.41 -4.23
C VAL A 301 10.33 7.75 -5.54
N SER A 302 10.43 6.83 -6.50
CA SER A 302 9.65 6.89 -7.74
C SER A 302 8.17 6.65 -7.50
N THR A 303 7.31 7.42 -8.16
CA THR A 303 5.85 7.29 -8.04
C THR A 303 5.12 7.79 -9.28
N LEU A 304 3.89 7.32 -9.44
CA LEU A 304 2.95 7.72 -10.48
C LEU A 304 1.71 8.29 -9.79
N TRP A 305 1.31 9.50 -10.16
CA TRP A 305 0.03 10.07 -9.74
C TRP A 305 -0.94 10.14 -10.90
N LEU A 306 -2.03 9.38 -10.83
CA LEU A 306 -3.20 9.61 -11.69
C LEU A 306 -3.99 10.77 -11.12
N ILE A 307 -4.16 11.83 -11.92
CA ILE A 307 -4.81 13.07 -11.52
C ILE A 307 -5.98 13.33 -12.46
N GLY A 308 -7.13 13.63 -11.88
CA GLY A 308 -8.30 14.09 -12.61
C GLY A 308 -8.65 15.51 -12.20
N SER A 309 -9.13 16.31 -13.15
CA SER A 309 -9.61 17.65 -12.89
C SER A 309 -10.94 17.88 -13.60
N ARG A 310 -11.98 18.19 -12.83
CA ARG A 310 -13.27 18.62 -13.38
C ARG A 310 -13.14 19.92 -14.17
N ALA A 311 -12.30 20.86 -13.71
CA ALA A 311 -12.11 22.15 -14.38
C ALA A 311 -11.50 21.99 -15.78
N ASP A 312 -10.62 21.00 -15.96
CA ASP A 312 -9.94 20.72 -17.23
C ASP A 312 -10.63 19.62 -18.06
N GLY A 313 -11.62 18.93 -17.49
CA GLY A 313 -12.40 17.91 -18.20
C GLY A 313 -11.62 16.65 -18.59
N LYS A 314 -10.49 16.35 -17.93
CA LYS A 314 -9.64 15.20 -18.27
C LYS A 314 -8.86 14.61 -17.09
N PHE A 315 -8.24 13.45 -17.35
CA PHE A 315 -7.23 12.85 -16.49
C PHE A 315 -5.86 12.82 -17.17
N LEU A 316 -4.79 12.84 -16.38
CA LEU A 316 -3.41 12.58 -16.81
C LEU A 316 -2.65 11.81 -15.74
N ILE A 317 -1.44 11.35 -16.07
CA ILE A 317 -0.55 10.70 -15.11
C ILE A 317 0.75 11.49 -15.01
N VAL A 318 1.15 11.83 -13.78
CA VAL A 318 2.48 12.40 -13.50
C VAL A 318 3.41 11.27 -13.10
N GLU A 319 4.46 11.06 -13.89
CA GLU A 319 5.51 10.06 -13.66
C GLU A 319 6.73 10.77 -13.05
N LYS A 320 7.03 10.48 -11.78
CA LYS A 320 8.07 11.20 -11.04
C LYS A 320 9.10 10.24 -10.46
N THR A 321 10.36 10.59 -10.65
CA THR A 321 11.51 10.04 -9.92
C THR A 321 12.05 11.11 -8.96
N PRO A 322 13.01 10.80 -8.07
CA PRO A 322 13.68 11.83 -7.28
C PRO A 322 14.32 12.95 -8.12
N ASP A 323 14.72 12.66 -9.37
CA ASP A 323 15.50 13.56 -10.21
C ASP A 323 14.70 14.17 -11.37
N ALA A 324 13.55 13.60 -11.73
CA ALA A 324 12.79 13.99 -12.92
C ALA A 324 11.27 13.94 -12.72
N THR A 325 10.54 14.70 -13.53
CA THR A 325 9.07 14.72 -13.53
C THR A 325 8.57 14.84 -14.96
N HIS A 326 7.85 13.82 -15.41
CA HIS A 326 7.27 13.76 -16.74
C HIS A 326 5.76 13.59 -16.64
N VAL A 327 5.05 14.02 -17.69
CA VAL A 327 3.59 13.97 -17.74
C VAL A 327 3.20 13.05 -18.89
N ARG A 328 2.39 12.05 -18.59
CA ARG A 328 1.74 11.20 -19.57
C ARG A 328 0.33 11.70 -19.81
N GLU A 329 0.14 12.30 -20.97
CA GLU A 329 -1.16 12.68 -21.51
C GLU A 329 -1.91 11.43 -22.03
N PRO A 330 -3.25 11.44 -22.02
CA PRO A 330 -4.03 10.37 -22.59
C PRO A 330 -4.04 10.41 -24.12
N GLU A 331 -4.05 9.25 -24.77
CA GLU A 331 -4.20 9.14 -26.25
C GLU A 331 -5.68 9.21 -26.69
N GLY A 332 -6.61 9.18 -25.74
CA GLY A 332 -8.05 9.26 -25.96
C GLY A 332 -8.77 9.77 -24.72
N GLU A 333 -10.01 9.32 -24.50
CA GLU A 333 -10.82 9.73 -23.35
C GLU A 333 -10.77 8.73 -22.20
N SER A 334 -9.67 7.97 -22.13
CA SER A 334 -9.31 7.12 -20.99
C SER A 334 -7.80 7.01 -20.82
N ILE A 335 -7.35 6.69 -19.61
CA ILE A 335 -5.94 6.50 -19.27
C ILE A 335 -5.81 5.46 -18.15
N ILE A 336 -4.82 4.58 -18.25
CA ILE A 336 -4.53 3.53 -17.26
C ILE A 336 -3.22 3.82 -16.54
N CYS A 337 -3.21 3.61 -15.22
CA CYS A 337 -2.04 3.68 -14.36
C CYS A 337 -1.84 2.34 -13.64
N ALA A 338 -0.79 1.60 -14.02
CA ALA A 338 -0.31 0.46 -13.25
C ALA A 338 0.90 0.89 -12.40
N ASN A 339 2.04 0.21 -12.49
CA ASN A 339 3.23 0.47 -11.66
C ASN A 339 4.53 0.54 -12.46
N HIS A 340 4.48 0.90 -13.75
CA HIS A 340 5.67 1.06 -14.58
C HIS A 340 5.62 2.40 -15.32
N PHE A 341 6.79 2.92 -15.66
CA PHE A 341 6.92 4.15 -16.43
C PHE A 341 6.62 3.92 -17.90
N GLN A 342 5.99 4.90 -18.52
CA GLN A 342 5.55 4.85 -19.92
C GLN A 342 5.86 6.14 -20.69
N THR A 343 6.26 7.23 -20.04
CA THR A 343 6.73 8.42 -20.76
C THR A 343 7.98 8.10 -21.58
N ALA A 344 8.21 8.84 -22.66
CA ALA A 344 9.33 8.57 -23.58
C ALA A 344 10.69 8.58 -22.87
N GLU A 345 10.82 9.39 -21.82
CA GLU A 345 12.04 9.62 -21.06
C GLU A 345 12.31 8.52 -20.03
N LEU A 346 11.28 7.86 -19.51
CA LEU A 346 11.42 6.91 -18.40
C LEU A 346 11.11 5.45 -18.80
N LYS A 347 10.39 5.23 -19.90
CA LYS A 347 9.96 3.88 -20.30
C LYS A 347 11.13 2.93 -20.53
N ASP A 348 12.23 3.41 -21.12
CA ASP A 348 13.38 2.59 -21.54
C ASP A 348 14.48 2.49 -20.45
N GLU A 349 14.25 3.07 -19.27
CA GLU A 349 15.19 2.98 -18.15
C GLU A 349 15.43 1.51 -17.73
N PRO A 350 16.70 1.06 -17.54
CA PRO A 350 17.00 -0.35 -17.30
C PRO A 350 16.26 -0.98 -16.11
N ARG A 351 16.05 -0.20 -15.04
CA ARG A 351 15.28 -0.64 -13.87
C ARG A 351 13.81 -0.84 -14.21
N ASN A 352 13.22 0.08 -14.99
CA ASN A 352 11.84 -0.03 -15.44
C ASN A 352 11.66 -1.26 -16.34
N GLN A 353 12.60 -1.51 -17.26
CA GLN A 353 12.58 -2.69 -18.13
C GLN A 353 12.71 -4.00 -17.36
N THR A 354 13.58 -4.04 -16.34
CA THR A 354 13.72 -5.21 -15.46
C THR A 354 12.42 -5.47 -14.69
N TYR A 355 11.80 -4.42 -14.15
CA TYR A 355 10.52 -4.51 -13.47
C TYR A 355 9.39 -4.97 -14.41
N ILE A 356 9.29 -4.39 -15.60
CA ILE A 356 8.32 -4.77 -16.64
C ILE A 356 8.43 -6.25 -17.00
N ALA A 357 9.65 -6.78 -17.09
CA ALA A 357 9.89 -8.17 -17.47
C ALA A 357 9.47 -9.17 -16.38
N ASP A 358 9.64 -8.84 -15.10
CA ASP A 358 9.35 -9.76 -13.98
C ASP A 358 7.96 -9.57 -13.36
N ALA A 359 7.51 -8.32 -13.23
CA ALA A 359 6.32 -7.95 -12.46
C ALA A 359 5.01 -8.11 -13.22
N THR A 360 3.90 -7.99 -12.49
CA THR A 360 2.53 -8.19 -13.02
C THR A 360 1.89 -6.93 -13.61
N SER A 361 2.62 -5.82 -13.60
CA SER A 361 2.16 -4.48 -13.98
C SER A 361 1.58 -4.45 -15.41
N VAL A 362 2.27 -5.08 -16.37
CA VAL A 362 1.84 -5.13 -17.77
C VAL A 362 0.58 -5.98 -17.95
N SER A 363 0.49 -7.13 -17.28
CA SER A 363 -0.68 -8.01 -17.34
C SER A 363 -1.94 -7.29 -16.85
N ARG A 364 -1.86 -6.59 -15.71
CA ARG A 364 -2.97 -5.80 -15.16
C ARG A 364 -3.37 -4.66 -16.09
N GLN A 365 -2.40 -3.92 -16.62
CA GLN A 365 -2.68 -2.85 -17.59
C GLN A 365 -3.36 -3.37 -18.85
N SER A 366 -2.85 -4.46 -19.43
CA SER A 366 -3.40 -5.08 -20.63
C SER A 366 -4.84 -5.56 -20.40
N ARG A 367 -5.09 -6.25 -19.28
CA ARG A 367 -6.44 -6.70 -18.93
C ARG A 367 -7.41 -5.53 -18.74
N LEU A 368 -6.98 -4.47 -18.05
CA LEU A 368 -7.83 -3.29 -17.87
C LEU A 368 -8.10 -2.58 -19.21
N GLY A 369 -7.13 -2.55 -20.12
CA GLY A 369 -7.33 -2.04 -21.48
C GLY A 369 -8.41 -2.79 -22.27
N GLU A 370 -8.40 -4.13 -22.21
CA GLU A 370 -9.46 -4.96 -22.82
C GLU A 370 -10.83 -4.63 -22.22
N LEU A 371 -10.90 -4.54 -20.89
CA LEU A 371 -12.14 -4.28 -20.16
C LEU A 371 -12.70 -2.89 -20.46
N LEU A 372 -11.86 -1.86 -20.53
CA LEU A 372 -12.27 -0.51 -20.90
C LEU A 372 -12.74 -0.46 -22.36
N GLY A 373 -12.03 -1.11 -23.27
CA GLY A 373 -12.45 -1.22 -24.68
C GLY A 373 -13.82 -1.90 -24.83
N GLN A 374 -14.09 -2.94 -24.03
CA GLN A 374 -15.39 -3.63 -23.99
C GLN A 374 -16.50 -2.81 -23.30
N ALA A 375 -16.14 -1.91 -22.38
CA ALA A 375 -17.07 -1.11 -21.60
C ALA A 375 -17.29 0.31 -22.17
N ARG A 376 -16.73 0.61 -23.34
CA ARG A 376 -16.80 1.93 -23.97
C ARG A 376 -18.24 2.45 -24.07
N GLY A 377 -18.45 3.68 -23.61
CA GLY A 377 -19.76 4.34 -23.56
C GLY A 377 -20.70 3.82 -22.47
N THR A 378 -20.24 2.93 -21.60
CA THR A 378 -21.05 2.34 -20.52
C THR A 378 -20.39 2.44 -19.15
N ILE A 379 -19.20 3.04 -19.06
CA ILE A 379 -18.51 3.21 -17.79
C ILE A 379 -19.34 4.11 -16.87
N SER A 380 -19.71 3.55 -15.73
CA SER A 380 -20.50 4.13 -14.65
C SER A 380 -19.88 3.69 -13.32
N ALA A 381 -20.37 4.18 -12.18
CA ALA A 381 -19.87 3.72 -10.88
C ALA A 381 -20.05 2.19 -10.71
N SER A 382 -21.22 1.63 -11.03
CA SER A 382 -21.46 0.18 -10.98
C SER A 382 -20.54 -0.60 -11.91
N ARG A 383 -20.38 -0.13 -13.16
CA ARG A 383 -19.50 -0.80 -14.13
C ARG A 383 -18.05 -0.75 -13.68
N THR A 384 -17.60 0.36 -13.10
CA THR A 384 -16.26 0.49 -12.53
C THR A 384 -16.03 -0.52 -11.40
N ALA A 385 -17.00 -0.73 -10.52
CA ALA A 385 -16.88 -1.75 -9.47
C ALA A 385 -16.68 -3.15 -10.08
N GLU A 386 -17.40 -3.50 -11.14
CA GLU A 386 -17.21 -4.77 -11.87
C GLU A 386 -15.80 -4.89 -12.47
N LEU A 387 -15.28 -3.83 -13.08
CA LEU A 387 -13.92 -3.83 -13.64
C LEU A 387 -12.86 -4.04 -12.55
N LEU A 388 -12.99 -3.34 -11.42
CA LEU A 388 -12.08 -3.48 -10.28
C LEU A 388 -12.14 -4.88 -9.64
N ARG A 389 -13.25 -5.60 -9.83
CA ARG A 389 -13.46 -6.95 -9.29
C ARG A 389 -13.04 -8.05 -10.27
N ASP A 390 -12.61 -7.74 -11.50
CA ASP A 390 -12.21 -8.75 -12.49
C ASP A 390 -10.97 -9.56 -12.05
N ARG A 391 -11.10 -10.89 -12.14
CA ARG A 391 -10.11 -11.88 -11.66
C ARG A 391 -9.46 -12.64 -12.81
N ARG A 392 -9.50 -12.09 -14.03
CA ARG A 392 -9.03 -12.79 -15.23
C ARG A 392 -7.69 -12.22 -15.69
N LEU A 393 -6.94 -13.03 -16.42
CA LEU A 393 -5.76 -12.61 -17.17
C LEU A 393 -6.19 -11.91 -18.46
N PRO A 394 -5.26 -11.20 -19.13
CA PRO A 394 -5.44 -10.80 -20.52
C PRO A 394 -5.96 -11.96 -21.38
N GLY A 395 -6.90 -11.67 -22.28
CA GLY A 395 -7.64 -12.67 -23.05
C GLY A 395 -8.81 -13.32 -22.31
N GLY A 396 -9.09 -12.94 -21.06
CA GLY A 396 -10.27 -13.38 -20.31
C GLY A 396 -10.16 -14.77 -19.67
N GLN A 397 -8.97 -15.36 -19.62
CA GLN A 397 -8.75 -16.63 -18.93
C GLN A 397 -8.83 -16.44 -17.41
N PHE A 398 -9.57 -17.32 -16.72
CA PHE A 398 -9.57 -17.37 -15.25
C PHE A 398 -8.45 -18.29 -14.74
N PRO A 399 -7.43 -17.77 -14.03
CA PRO A 399 -6.24 -18.53 -13.62
C PRO A 399 -6.33 -19.11 -12.20
N GLY A 400 -7.54 -19.20 -11.64
CA GLY A 400 -7.76 -19.44 -10.22
C GLY A 400 -7.61 -18.18 -9.36
N ASN A 401 -8.20 -18.23 -8.16
CA ASN A 401 -8.23 -17.11 -7.23
C ASN A 401 -6.87 -16.79 -6.63
N GLY A 402 -6.60 -15.50 -6.41
CA GLY A 402 -5.34 -15.03 -5.83
C GLY A 402 -4.21 -14.84 -6.83
N HIS A 403 -4.46 -15.01 -8.13
CA HIS A 403 -3.43 -14.87 -9.15
C HIS A 403 -2.95 -13.42 -9.30
N ARG A 404 -1.67 -13.17 -8.97
CA ARG A 404 -1.10 -11.82 -8.84
C ARG A 404 -1.05 -11.01 -10.14
N ALA A 405 -1.23 -11.66 -11.29
CA ALA A 405 -1.32 -11.01 -12.61
C ALA A 405 -2.73 -10.52 -13.01
N THR A 406 -3.72 -10.71 -12.14
CA THR A 406 -5.11 -10.23 -12.33
C THR A 406 -5.31 -8.87 -11.65
N LEU A 407 -6.39 -8.16 -12.02
CA LEU A 407 -6.77 -6.90 -11.37
C LEU A 407 -7.25 -7.09 -9.92
N ASN A 408 -7.88 -8.23 -9.65
CA ASN A 408 -8.33 -8.63 -8.33
C ASN A 408 -7.71 -9.96 -7.91
N ALA A 409 -6.56 -9.86 -7.21
CA ALA A 409 -5.90 -11.01 -6.59
C ALA A 409 -6.30 -11.22 -5.12
N PHE A 410 -7.41 -10.63 -4.65
CA PHE A 410 -7.85 -10.63 -3.24
C PHE A 410 -6.86 -10.02 -2.23
N ILE A 411 -6.07 -9.04 -2.67
CA ILE A 411 -5.07 -8.38 -1.82
C ILE A 411 -5.21 -6.85 -1.73
N ALA A 412 -6.20 -6.26 -2.41
CA ALA A 412 -6.43 -4.82 -2.35
C ALA A 412 -6.75 -4.43 -0.90
N THR A 413 -5.90 -3.61 -0.28
CA THR A 413 -6.17 -3.11 1.08
C THR A 413 -7.32 -2.11 1.08
N HIS A 414 -7.51 -1.37 -0.02
CA HIS A 414 -8.75 -0.65 -0.26
C HIS A 414 -8.98 -0.41 -1.76
N ALA A 415 -10.23 -0.07 -2.11
CA ALA A 415 -10.62 0.32 -3.46
C ALA A 415 -11.55 1.52 -3.43
N THR A 416 -11.45 2.35 -4.46
CA THR A 416 -12.21 3.60 -4.59
C THR A 416 -12.76 3.77 -5.99
N ILE A 417 -13.92 4.42 -6.08
CA ILE A 417 -14.47 4.95 -7.32
C ILE A 417 -14.75 6.43 -7.06
N MET A 418 -14.45 7.31 -8.01
CA MET A 418 -14.69 8.73 -7.85
C MET A 418 -15.29 9.29 -9.13
N ASP A 419 -16.43 9.96 -9.01
CA ASP A 419 -17.07 10.72 -10.08
C ASP A 419 -16.83 12.21 -9.80
N LEU A 420 -15.91 12.81 -10.55
CA LEU A 420 -15.50 14.20 -10.36
C LEU A 420 -16.59 15.16 -10.84
N THR A 421 -17.45 14.74 -11.75
CA THR A 421 -18.54 15.56 -12.30
C THR A 421 -19.61 15.78 -11.24
N ASP A 422 -20.10 14.70 -10.64
CA ASP A 422 -21.12 14.76 -9.58
C ASP A 422 -20.52 15.07 -8.19
N GLY A 423 -19.19 14.94 -8.02
CA GLY A 423 -18.55 15.12 -6.72
C GLY A 423 -18.86 13.98 -5.74
N ILE A 424 -18.97 12.75 -6.24
CA ILE A 424 -19.28 11.56 -5.42
C ILE A 424 -18.07 10.65 -5.34
N PHE A 425 -17.77 10.22 -4.12
CA PHE A 425 -16.70 9.29 -3.82
C PHE A 425 -17.28 8.00 -3.27
N TRP A 426 -16.87 6.85 -3.79
CA TRP A 426 -17.23 5.56 -3.26
C TRP A 426 -16.02 4.86 -2.64
N ALA A 427 -16.19 4.36 -1.42
CA ALA A 427 -15.20 3.54 -0.72
C ALA A 427 -15.69 2.09 -0.61
N ALA A 428 -14.87 1.12 -0.99
CA ALA A 428 -15.19 -0.29 -0.77
C ALA A 428 -15.08 -0.64 0.72
N SER A 429 -16.17 -1.15 1.31
CA SER A 429 -16.15 -1.79 2.63
C SER A 429 -15.32 -3.08 2.58
N PRO A 430 -14.75 -3.53 3.71
CA PRO A 430 -14.14 -4.85 3.78
C PRO A 430 -15.12 -5.98 3.39
N PRO A 431 -14.62 -7.13 2.90
CA PRO A 431 -13.21 -7.43 2.62
C PRO A 431 -12.74 -6.87 1.25
N ASN A 432 -11.53 -6.32 1.22
CA ASN A 432 -10.85 -5.84 0.00
C ASN A 432 -11.75 -4.95 -0.89
N GLN A 433 -11.77 -5.15 -2.21
CA GLN A 433 -12.69 -4.49 -3.15
C GLN A 433 -14.03 -5.23 -3.35
N LEU A 434 -14.26 -6.29 -2.58
CA LEU A 434 -15.42 -7.17 -2.73
C LEU A 434 -16.63 -6.70 -1.92
N GLY A 435 -16.41 -5.95 -0.84
CA GLY A 435 -17.52 -5.37 -0.06
C GLY A 435 -18.31 -4.31 -0.85
N LYS A 436 -19.32 -3.72 -0.20
CA LYS A 436 -20.13 -2.66 -0.80
C LYS A 436 -19.26 -1.46 -1.13
N PHE A 437 -19.51 -0.79 -2.25
CA PHE A 437 -18.93 0.53 -2.48
C PHE A 437 -19.91 1.58 -1.94
N VAL A 438 -19.58 2.17 -0.80
CA VAL A 438 -20.42 3.12 -0.06
C VAL A 438 -20.20 4.53 -0.58
N ALA A 439 -21.26 5.23 -0.94
CA ALA A 439 -21.19 6.55 -1.58
C ALA A 439 -21.11 7.71 -0.57
N PHE A 440 -20.24 8.68 -0.82
CA PHE A 440 -20.04 9.89 -0.02
C PHE A 440 -20.16 11.12 -0.93
N ASP A 441 -20.97 12.09 -0.52
CA ASP A 441 -21.06 13.40 -1.18
C ASP A 441 -19.87 14.26 -0.72
N VAL A 442 -19.00 14.65 -1.65
CA VAL A 442 -17.82 15.46 -1.34
C VAL A 442 -18.19 16.92 -1.09
N GLN A 443 -19.31 17.38 -1.65
CA GLN A 443 -19.82 18.74 -1.46
C GLN A 443 -20.48 18.90 -0.08
N ASP A 444 -21.13 17.84 0.42
CA ASP A 444 -21.75 17.83 1.75
C ASP A 444 -21.49 16.50 2.49
N PHE A 445 -20.50 16.52 3.39
CA PHE A 445 -20.13 15.35 4.20
C PHE A 445 -21.20 14.89 5.18
N SER A 446 -22.24 15.69 5.44
CA SER A 446 -23.37 15.29 6.28
C SER A 446 -24.42 14.49 5.51
N ARG A 447 -24.42 14.59 4.17
CA ARG A 447 -25.40 13.93 3.31
C ARG A 447 -24.99 12.49 3.01
N GLU A 448 -25.83 11.56 3.44
CA GLU A 448 -25.72 10.16 3.07
C GLU A 448 -26.45 9.86 1.75
N LEU A 449 -25.91 8.92 0.98
CA LEU A 449 -26.39 8.53 -0.35
C LEU A 449 -26.56 6.99 -0.46
N PRO A 450 -27.38 6.36 0.40
CA PRO A 450 -27.53 4.90 0.41
C PRO A 450 -28.03 4.33 -0.93
N GLU A 451 -28.81 5.10 -1.69
CA GLU A 451 -29.31 4.74 -3.01
C GLU A 451 -28.23 4.65 -4.08
N ARG A 452 -27.07 5.31 -3.86
CA ARG A 452 -25.90 5.22 -4.75
C ARG A 452 -24.90 4.14 -4.32
N THR A 453 -25.12 3.47 -3.20
CA THR A 453 -24.24 2.39 -2.73
C THR A 453 -24.31 1.19 -3.66
N ILE A 454 -23.16 0.72 -4.13
CA ILE A 454 -23.07 -0.48 -5.00
C ILE A 454 -22.93 -1.70 -4.10
N THR A 455 -23.68 -2.75 -4.39
CA THR A 455 -23.72 -3.97 -3.58
C THR A 455 -22.38 -4.72 -3.57
N ALA A 456 -22.22 -5.56 -2.54
CA ALA A 456 -21.07 -6.45 -2.42
C ALA A 456 -21.02 -7.46 -3.58
N ASP A 457 -19.82 -7.96 -3.87
CA ASP A 457 -19.58 -8.97 -4.90
C ASP A 457 -20.18 -10.32 -4.47
N PRO A 458 -20.90 -11.02 -5.37
CA PRO A 458 -21.45 -12.36 -5.11
C PRO A 458 -20.43 -13.41 -4.64
N VAL A 459 -19.12 -13.24 -4.95
CA VAL A 459 -18.02 -14.10 -4.48
C VAL A 459 -17.99 -14.27 -2.96
N ILE A 460 -18.43 -13.25 -2.21
CA ILE A 460 -18.50 -13.34 -0.75
C ILE A 460 -19.59 -14.33 -0.34
N ALA A 461 -20.80 -14.15 -0.87
CA ALA A 461 -21.96 -14.97 -0.49
C ALA A 461 -21.85 -16.42 -1.00
N SER A 462 -21.14 -16.66 -2.11
CA SER A 462 -20.95 -18.00 -2.68
C SER A 462 -19.93 -18.88 -1.93
N GLY A 463 -19.25 -18.32 -0.91
CA GLY A 463 -18.16 -18.98 -0.18
C GLY A 463 -16.88 -19.15 -1.00
N GLU A 464 -16.80 -18.56 -2.20
CA GLU A 464 -15.63 -18.69 -3.07
C GLU A 464 -14.39 -18.01 -2.47
N LEU A 465 -14.56 -16.84 -1.83
CA LEU A 465 -13.48 -16.17 -1.11
C LEU A 465 -12.90 -17.04 0.02
N ASP A 466 -13.76 -17.70 0.79
CA ASP A 466 -13.33 -18.52 1.92
C ASP A 466 -12.60 -19.77 1.45
N ARG A 467 -13.08 -20.42 0.38
CA ARG A 467 -12.36 -21.52 -0.27
C ARG A 467 -10.98 -21.08 -0.78
N ALA A 468 -10.88 -19.90 -1.40
CA ALA A 468 -9.61 -19.37 -1.87
C ALA A 468 -8.62 -19.12 -0.72
N ARG A 469 -9.08 -18.55 0.41
CA ARG A 469 -8.27 -18.36 1.63
C ARG A 469 -7.83 -19.69 2.22
N GLN A 470 -8.71 -20.68 2.25
CA GLN A 470 -8.38 -22.02 2.73
C GLN A 470 -7.33 -22.69 1.81
N ALA A 471 -7.45 -22.55 0.49
CA ALA A 471 -6.45 -23.03 -0.46
C ALA A 471 -5.08 -22.38 -0.23
N GLN A 472 -5.03 -21.06 -0.01
CA GLN A 472 -3.79 -20.35 0.34
C GLN A 472 -3.17 -20.86 1.64
N LYS A 473 -3.99 -21.17 2.64
CA LYS A 473 -3.52 -21.80 3.89
C LYS A 473 -2.92 -23.17 3.62
N CYS A 474 -3.58 -24.02 2.82
CA CYS A 474 -3.04 -25.31 2.39
C CYS A 474 -1.67 -25.16 1.68
N LEU A 475 -1.51 -24.16 0.80
CA LEU A 475 -0.23 -23.87 0.15
C LEU A 475 0.86 -23.44 1.12
N ALA A 476 0.53 -22.62 2.13
CA ALA A 476 1.48 -22.21 3.16
C ALA A 476 1.88 -23.38 4.06
N ASP A 477 0.92 -24.19 4.52
CA ASP A 477 1.16 -25.38 5.32
C ASP A 477 1.95 -26.43 4.55
N GLY A 478 1.66 -26.63 3.26
CA GLY A 478 2.38 -27.57 2.42
C GLY A 478 3.83 -27.17 2.17
N ARG A 479 4.11 -25.87 2.01
CA ARG A 479 5.49 -25.35 1.96
C ARG A 479 6.24 -25.61 3.28
N ARG A 480 5.59 -25.41 4.43
CA ARG A 480 6.16 -25.75 5.75
C ARG A 480 6.39 -27.26 5.90
N ALA A 481 5.48 -28.09 5.41
CA ALA A 481 5.63 -29.55 5.44
C ALA A 481 6.86 -30.00 4.65
N LEU A 482 7.09 -29.44 3.45
CA LEU A 482 8.32 -29.69 2.68
C LEU A 482 9.59 -29.27 3.44
N GLN A 483 9.60 -28.12 4.11
CA GLN A 483 10.73 -27.69 4.93
C GLN A 483 11.02 -28.67 6.09
N ARG A 484 9.96 -29.30 6.64
CA ARG A 484 10.05 -30.35 7.67
C ARG A 484 10.30 -31.75 7.09
N LYS A 485 10.52 -31.86 5.77
CA LYS A 485 10.72 -33.12 5.03
C LYS A 485 9.51 -34.07 5.05
N ASP A 486 8.30 -33.54 5.27
CA ASP A 486 7.05 -34.30 5.18
C ASP A 486 6.39 -34.07 3.81
N ALA A 487 6.89 -34.79 2.80
CA ALA A 487 6.43 -34.64 1.43
C ALA A 487 5.03 -35.24 1.19
N ALA A 488 4.63 -36.27 1.95
CA ALA A 488 3.31 -36.86 1.86
C ALA A 488 2.22 -35.89 2.32
N ALA A 489 2.45 -35.19 3.44
CA ALA A 489 1.54 -34.13 3.89
C ALA A 489 1.49 -32.98 2.89
N ALA A 490 2.63 -32.57 2.32
CA ALA A 490 2.68 -31.51 1.32
C ALA A 490 1.87 -31.87 0.05
N LEU A 491 1.96 -33.13 -0.41
CA LEU A 491 1.18 -33.61 -1.55
C LEU A 491 -0.33 -33.55 -1.27
N LYS A 492 -0.77 -34.07 -0.12
CA LYS A 492 -2.18 -34.02 0.30
C LYS A 492 -2.70 -32.58 0.38
N LEU A 493 -1.90 -31.67 0.92
CA LEU A 493 -2.26 -30.26 1.02
C LEU A 493 -2.34 -29.59 -0.36
N ALA A 494 -1.49 -29.97 -1.32
CA ALA A 494 -1.58 -29.48 -2.69
C ALA A 494 -2.85 -29.96 -3.40
N GLU A 495 -3.25 -31.21 -3.20
CA GLU A 495 -4.49 -31.78 -3.75
C GLU A 495 -5.73 -31.13 -3.13
N GLN A 496 -5.71 -30.85 -1.82
CA GLN A 496 -6.76 -30.08 -1.16
C GLN A 496 -6.85 -28.64 -1.70
N ALA A 497 -5.71 -27.98 -1.93
CA ALA A 497 -5.68 -26.64 -2.52
C ALA A 497 -6.29 -26.63 -3.93
N GLU A 498 -6.04 -27.67 -4.73
CA GLU A 498 -6.63 -27.81 -6.08
C GLU A 498 -8.14 -28.00 -6.04
N GLN A 499 -8.67 -28.76 -5.08
CA GLN A 499 -10.13 -28.91 -4.89
C GLN A 499 -10.80 -27.59 -4.49
N LEU A 500 -10.12 -26.78 -3.67
CA LEU A 500 -10.64 -25.53 -3.15
C LEU A 500 -10.52 -24.36 -4.15
N ASN A 501 -9.47 -24.35 -4.96
CA ASN A 501 -9.15 -23.29 -5.91
C ASN A 501 -8.52 -23.87 -7.20
N PRO A 502 -9.32 -24.51 -8.07
CA PRO A 502 -8.82 -25.26 -9.21
C PRO A 502 -8.11 -24.37 -10.24
N GLY A 503 -7.08 -24.92 -10.87
CA GLY A 503 -6.31 -24.25 -11.93
C GLY A 503 -5.30 -23.21 -11.45
N PHE A 504 -5.21 -22.95 -10.14
CA PHE A 504 -4.21 -22.02 -9.61
C PHE A 504 -2.80 -22.64 -9.66
N TYR A 505 -1.91 -22.03 -10.44
CA TYR A 505 -0.59 -22.61 -10.78
C TYR A 505 0.25 -23.04 -9.57
N GLN A 506 0.09 -22.38 -8.41
CA GLN A 506 0.84 -22.71 -7.19
C GLN A 506 0.45 -24.06 -6.59
N ASN A 507 -0.79 -24.53 -6.81
CA ASN A 507 -1.24 -25.85 -6.39
C ASN A 507 -0.41 -26.94 -7.10
N ALA A 508 -0.35 -26.84 -8.43
CA ALA A 508 0.42 -27.74 -9.26
C ALA A 508 1.94 -27.63 -8.98
N ALA A 509 2.45 -26.42 -8.71
CA ALA A 509 3.84 -26.21 -8.30
C ALA A 509 4.19 -26.94 -7.00
N LEU A 510 3.35 -26.80 -5.96
CA LEU A 510 3.55 -27.48 -4.69
C LEU A 510 3.46 -29.00 -4.85
N ARG A 511 2.48 -29.48 -5.63
CA ARG A 511 2.33 -30.90 -5.99
C ARG A 511 3.60 -31.44 -6.64
N GLY A 512 4.15 -30.75 -7.64
CA GLY A 512 5.39 -31.16 -8.31
C GLY A 512 6.58 -31.24 -7.34
N ARG A 513 6.74 -30.25 -6.46
CA ARG A 513 7.80 -30.25 -5.43
C ARG A 513 7.67 -31.43 -4.46
N ALA A 514 6.46 -31.73 -4.02
CA ALA A 514 6.19 -32.87 -3.14
C ALA A 514 6.46 -34.22 -3.83
N LEU A 515 6.04 -34.36 -5.09
CA LEU A 515 6.26 -35.57 -5.88
C LEU A 515 7.75 -35.83 -6.15
N VAL A 516 8.55 -34.79 -6.42
CA VAL A 516 10.01 -34.92 -6.51
C VAL A 516 10.59 -35.43 -5.20
N ALA A 517 10.14 -34.92 -4.05
CA ALA A 517 10.62 -35.36 -2.74
C ALA A 517 10.18 -36.79 -2.37
N LEU A 518 9.13 -37.31 -3.02
CA LEU A 518 8.65 -38.70 -2.89
C LEU A 518 9.22 -39.63 -3.98
N ASP A 519 10.17 -39.15 -4.79
CA ASP A 519 10.76 -39.86 -5.93
C ASP A 519 9.74 -40.29 -7.02
N ARG A 520 8.57 -39.62 -7.08
CA ARG A 520 7.52 -39.81 -8.10
C ARG A 520 7.69 -38.84 -9.27
N ARG A 521 8.79 -39.02 -10.01
CA ARG A 521 9.29 -38.01 -10.96
C ARG A 521 8.42 -37.81 -12.21
N SER A 522 7.88 -38.87 -12.79
CA SER A 522 6.95 -38.78 -13.92
C SER A 522 5.72 -37.92 -13.59
N ASP A 523 5.13 -38.15 -12.41
CA ASP A 523 4.00 -37.36 -11.91
C ASP A 523 4.41 -35.91 -11.61
N ALA A 524 5.62 -35.70 -11.10
CA ALA A 524 6.17 -34.36 -10.87
C ALA A 524 6.35 -33.57 -12.17
N VAL A 525 6.83 -34.21 -13.24
CA VAL A 525 6.95 -33.61 -14.58
C VAL A 525 5.58 -33.09 -15.05
N GLN A 526 4.54 -33.93 -14.97
CA GLN A 526 3.17 -33.52 -15.33
C GLN A 526 2.68 -32.35 -14.48
N ALA A 527 2.95 -32.36 -13.17
CA ALA A 527 2.55 -31.29 -12.27
C ALA A 527 3.25 -29.96 -12.59
N PHE A 528 4.56 -29.97 -12.90
CA PHE A 528 5.28 -28.76 -13.30
C PHE A 528 4.84 -28.25 -14.68
N GLU A 529 4.54 -29.13 -15.63
CA GLU A 529 3.97 -28.75 -16.93
C GLU A 529 2.59 -28.08 -16.77
N ALA A 530 1.73 -28.65 -15.92
CA ALA A 530 0.43 -28.04 -15.58
C ALA A 530 0.59 -26.67 -14.91
N SER A 531 1.54 -26.54 -13.98
CA SER A 531 1.85 -25.25 -13.35
C SER A 531 2.32 -24.20 -14.36
N LEU A 532 3.20 -24.56 -15.30
CA LEU A 532 3.67 -23.66 -16.35
C LEU A 532 2.56 -23.29 -17.34
N ALA A 533 1.66 -24.21 -17.66
CA ALA A 533 0.49 -23.97 -18.51
C ALA A 533 -0.55 -23.04 -17.86
N ALA A 534 -0.58 -22.98 -16.52
CA ALA A 534 -1.43 -22.09 -15.74
C ALA A 534 -0.88 -20.65 -15.59
N HIS A 535 0.10 -20.26 -16.42
CA HIS A 535 0.63 -18.89 -16.54
C HIS A 535 1.17 -18.28 -15.23
N PRO A 536 2.26 -18.81 -14.65
CA PRO A 536 2.86 -18.26 -13.42
C PRO A 536 3.01 -16.73 -13.46
N ALA A 537 2.64 -16.07 -12.37
CA ALA A 537 2.44 -14.63 -12.36
C ALA A 537 3.72 -13.81 -12.57
N PHE A 538 4.88 -14.31 -12.14
CA PHE A 538 6.17 -13.62 -12.24
C PHE A 538 7.15 -14.39 -13.13
N LEU A 539 8.03 -13.66 -13.82
CA LEU A 539 9.04 -14.30 -14.68
C LEU A 539 10.01 -15.16 -13.87
N SER A 540 10.44 -14.68 -12.71
CA SER A 540 11.29 -15.41 -11.77
C SER A 540 10.69 -16.75 -11.35
N GLU A 541 9.40 -16.79 -11.01
CA GLU A 541 8.69 -18.03 -10.68
C GLU A 541 8.57 -18.97 -11.89
N LYS A 542 8.31 -18.42 -13.08
CA LYS A 542 8.28 -19.19 -14.32
C LYS A 542 9.64 -19.84 -14.61
N GLN A 543 10.74 -19.11 -14.40
CA GLN A 543 12.10 -19.62 -14.57
C GLN A 543 12.43 -20.70 -13.54
N GLU A 544 12.06 -20.50 -12.27
CA GLU A 544 12.23 -21.49 -11.20
C GLU A 544 11.49 -22.79 -11.55
N LEU A 545 10.24 -22.71 -12.00
CA LEU A 545 9.44 -23.87 -12.38
C LEU A 545 10.01 -24.61 -13.60
N LYS A 546 10.53 -23.88 -14.60
CA LYS A 546 11.23 -24.49 -15.75
C LYS A 546 12.49 -25.23 -15.30
N ALA A 547 13.29 -24.64 -14.41
CA ALA A 547 14.49 -25.29 -13.88
C ALA A 547 14.14 -26.58 -13.10
N MET A 548 13.06 -26.55 -12.31
CA MET A 548 12.56 -27.73 -11.60
C MET A 548 12.07 -28.82 -12.56
N LEU A 549 11.35 -28.45 -13.62
CA LEU A 549 10.88 -29.37 -14.65
C LEU A 549 12.04 -30.08 -15.35
N GLU A 550 13.06 -29.34 -15.79
CA GLU A 550 14.24 -29.92 -16.45
C GLU A 550 15.01 -30.86 -15.53
N LYS A 551 15.15 -30.50 -14.25
CA LYS A 551 15.80 -31.37 -13.25
C LYS A 551 15.03 -32.69 -13.05
N ALA A 552 13.70 -32.63 -13.02
CA ALA A 552 12.85 -33.81 -12.91
C ALA A 552 13.00 -34.72 -14.15
N LYS A 553 12.97 -34.15 -15.36
CA LYS A 553 13.15 -34.90 -16.63
C LYS A 553 14.51 -35.58 -16.75
N ASN A 554 15.59 -34.92 -16.33
CA ASN A 554 16.95 -35.45 -16.51
C ASN A 554 17.30 -36.57 -15.53
N SER A 555 16.66 -36.58 -14.35
CA SER A 555 16.94 -37.60 -13.33
C SER A 555 16.22 -38.94 -13.64
N ASP A 556 15.12 -38.90 -14.39
CA ASP A 556 14.44 -40.10 -14.93
C ASP A 556 15.27 -40.81 -16.01
N ARG A 557 16.01 -40.05 -16.84
CA ARG A 557 16.87 -40.63 -17.89
C ARG A 557 18.07 -41.42 -17.35
N ASN A 558 18.53 -41.10 -16.14
CA ASN A 558 19.65 -41.79 -15.49
C ASN A 558 19.21 -43.00 -14.63
N THR A 559 17.91 -43.19 -14.40
CA THR A 559 17.36 -44.38 -13.71
C THR A 559 16.78 -45.40 -14.68
N ALA A 560 16.56 -45.01 -15.94
CA ALA A 560 16.17 -45.89 -17.04
C ALA A 560 17.38 -46.46 -17.84
N ARG A 561 18.61 -46.20 -17.38
CA ARG A 561 19.85 -46.87 -17.80
C ARG A 561 20.39 -47.63 -16.62
#